data_AF-A0A1F2T9J8-F1
#
_entry.id   AF-A0A1F2T9J8-F1
#
_cell.length_a   1.000
_cell.length_b   1.000
_cell.length_c   1.000
_cell.angle_alpha   90.00
_cell.angle_beta   90.00
_cell.angle_gamma   90.00
#
_symmetry.space_group_name_H-M   'P 1'
#
loop_
_entity.id
_entity.type
_entity.pdbx_description
1 polymer ?
#
loop_
_entity_poly.entity_id
_entity_poly.type
_entity_poly.pdbx_seq_one_letter_code
_entity_poly.pdbx_strand_id
1 'polypeptide(L)' 'MVLSEFPTHKVKSLNLTTLTDITFSNKSDGTGSISFGPQHPYQSPIFELIDNVKSVYDTIREAQKKSA' A
#
# COMPACT_ATOMS: atom_id res chain seq x y z
N MET A 1 -32.01 2.47 25.81
CA MET A 1 -31.27 1.46 25.04
C MET A 1 -30.37 2.21 24.07
N VAL A 2 -29.05 2.19 24.26
CA VAL A 2 -28.09 2.85 23.37
C VAL A 2 -27.41 1.75 22.55
N LEU A 3 -27.55 1.82 21.23
CA LEU A 3 -26.86 0.93 20.30
C LEU A 3 -25.48 1.56 20.02
N SER A 4 -24.44 1.08 20.69
CA SER A 4 -23.07 1.49 20.43
C SER A 4 -22.52 0.67 19.27
N GLU A 5 -22.49 1.23 18.07
CA GLU A 5 -21.85 0.57 16.94
C GLU A 5 -20.32 0.67 17.08
N PHE A 6 -19.68 -0.44 17.42
CA PHE A 6 -18.21 -0.52 17.43
C PHE A 6 -17.70 -0.55 15.98
N PRO A 7 -16.58 0.13 15.66
CA PRO A 7 -16.05 0.16 14.31
C PRO A 7 -15.72 -1.26 13.84
N THR A 8 -16.37 -1.71 12.77
CA THR A 8 -16.04 -2.98 12.13
C THR A 8 -14.70 -2.85 11.44
N HIS A 9 -13.71 -3.63 11.86
CA HIS A 9 -12.42 -3.70 11.18
C HIS A 9 -12.62 -4.27 9.77
N LYS A 10 -12.59 -3.42 8.74
CA LYS A 10 -12.68 -3.83 7.35
C LYS A 10 -11.29 -4.15 6.82
N VAL A 11 -11.01 -5.43 6.62
CA VAL A 11 -9.80 -5.89 5.91
C VAL A 11 -10.14 -6.06 4.44
N LYS A 12 -9.35 -5.43 3.56
CA LYS A 12 -9.41 -5.65 2.11
C LYS A 12 -8.06 -6.17 1.63
N SER A 13 -8.07 -7.28 0.92
CA SER A 13 -6.87 -7.86 0.32
C SER A 13 -6.72 -7.38 -1.11
N LEU A 14 -5.49 -7.05 -1.49
CA LEU A 14 -5.12 -6.67 -2.85
C LEU A 14 -4.24 -7.76 -3.45
N ASN A 15 -4.59 -8.26 -4.63
CA ASN A 15 -3.76 -9.24 -5.32
C ASN A 15 -2.52 -8.53 -5.88
N LEU A 16 -1.33 -8.98 -5.49
CA LEU A 16 -0.07 -8.38 -5.91
C LEU A 16 0.36 -8.81 -7.32
N THR A 17 -0.04 -9.97 -7.83
CA THR A 17 0.44 -10.46 -9.15
C THR A 17 -0.09 -9.64 -10.33
N THR A 18 -1.24 -8.99 -10.15
CA THR A 18 -1.89 -8.19 -11.20
C THR A 18 -1.50 -6.71 -11.17
N LEU A 19 -0.68 -6.28 -10.19
CA LEU A 19 -0.28 -4.88 -10.04
C LEU A 19 1.03 -4.62 -10.79
N THR A 20 0.93 -4.08 -12.00
CA THR A 20 2.09 -3.70 -12.82
C THR A 20 2.78 -2.44 -12.28
N ASP A 21 1.97 -1.47 -11.88
CA ASP A 21 2.43 -0.13 -11.50
C ASP A 21 2.44 -0.02 -9.98
N ILE A 22 3.62 -0.10 -9.39
CA ILE A 22 3.85 0.19 -7.97
C ILE A 22 5.00 1.17 -7.90
N THR A 23 4.78 2.32 -7.28
CA THR A 23 5.80 3.35 -7.08
C THR A 23 5.90 3.69 -5.60
N PHE A 24 7.07 4.15 -5.16
CA PHE A 24 7.24 4.68 -3.81
C PHE A 24 7.96 6.01 -3.84
N SER A 25 7.62 6.88 -2.90
CA SER A 25 8.39 8.09 -2.60
C SER A 25 9.05 7.90 -1.23
N ASN A 26 10.31 8.31 -1.10
CA ASN A 26 11.05 8.21 0.15
C ASN A 26 11.54 9.58 0.57
N LYS A 27 11.33 9.92 1.82
CA LYS A 27 11.83 11.13 2.47
C LYS A 27 13.21 10.84 3.08
N SER A 28 13.92 11.90 3.43
CA SER A 28 15.25 11.81 4.05
C SER A 28 15.23 11.13 5.43
N ASP A 29 14.09 11.10 6.11
CA ASP A 29 13.89 10.41 7.40
C ASP A 29 13.58 8.91 7.26
N GLY A 30 13.54 8.37 6.03
CA GLY A 30 13.24 6.97 5.76
C GLY A 30 11.74 6.65 5.72
N THR A 31 10.88 7.63 5.99
CA THR A 31 9.43 7.52 5.81
C THR A 31 9.03 7.81 4.37
N GLY A 32 7.85 7.37 3.96
CA GLY A 32 7.41 7.64 2.61
C GLY A 32 5.98 7.23 2.30
N SER A 33 5.70 7.12 1.00
CA SER A 33 4.43 6.65 0.49
C SER A 33 4.61 5.58 -0.58
N ILE A 34 3.64 4.69 -0.71
CA ILE A 34 3.54 3.72 -1.80
C ILE A 34 2.22 3.94 -2.53
N SER A 35 2.30 4.05 -3.85
CA SER A 35 1.15 4.15 -4.74
C SER A 35 1.01 2.86 -5.54
N PHE A 36 -0.23 2.40 -5.72
CA PHE A 36 -0.54 1.25 -6.55
C PHE A 36 -1.43 1.68 -7.73
N GLY A 37 -1.07 1.21 -8.92
CA GLY A 37 -1.73 1.53 -10.16
C GLY A 37 -1.16 2.78 -10.86
N PRO A 38 -1.68 3.08 -12.07
CA PRO A 38 -1.29 4.25 -12.83
C PRO A 38 -1.57 5.52 -12.02
N GLN A 39 -0.60 6.43 -12.04
CA GLN A 39 -0.61 7.65 -11.22
C GLN A 39 -1.60 8.68 -11.78
N HIS A 40 -2.89 8.41 -11.62
CA HIS A 40 -3.95 9.39 -11.78
C HIS A 40 -4.22 10.06 -10.43
N PRO A 41 -4.27 11.41 -10.38
CA PRO A 41 -4.38 12.18 -9.14
C PRO A 41 -5.64 11.90 -8.30
N TYR A 42 -6.60 11.14 -8.81
CA TYR A 42 -7.89 10.88 -8.16
C TYR A 42 -8.23 9.41 -7.95
N GLN A 43 -7.39 8.45 -8.37
CA GLN A 43 -7.83 7.05 -8.48
C GLN A 43 -6.81 5.99 -8.05
N SER A 44 -5.55 6.35 -7.82
CA SER A 44 -4.57 5.37 -7.33
C SER A 44 -4.64 5.29 -5.80
N PRO A 45 -4.84 4.11 -5.21
CA PRO A 45 -4.69 3.94 -3.77
C PRO A 45 -3.24 4.23 -3.37
N ILE A 46 -3.09 5.11 -2.39
CA ILE A 46 -1.81 5.48 -1.79
C ILE A 46 -1.87 5.15 -0.30
N PHE A 47 -0.80 4.52 0.19
CA PHE A 47 -0.50 4.44 1.61
C PHE A 47 0.59 5.46 1.93
N GLU A 48 0.31 6.35 2.86
CA GLU A 48 1.25 7.39 3.33
C GLU A 48 1.85 7.01 4.69
N LEU A 49 2.89 7.74 5.09
CA LEU A 49 3.53 7.63 6.41
C LEU A 49 4.03 6.21 6.69
N ILE A 50 4.62 5.57 5.67
CA ILE A 50 5.22 4.25 5.80
C ILE A 50 6.65 4.40 6.28
N ASP A 51 6.95 3.86 7.45
CA ASP A 51 8.33 3.74 7.94
C ASP A 51 9.12 2.74 7.10
N ASN A 52 10.38 3.06 6.81
CA ASN A 52 11.28 2.22 6.01
C ASN A 52 10.65 1.85 4.65
N VAL A 53 10.02 2.83 3.98
CA VAL A 53 9.21 2.63 2.77
C VAL A 53 9.90 1.81 1.68
N LYS A 54 11.23 1.96 1.54
CA LYS A 54 12.03 1.18 0.58
C LYS A 54 11.98 -0.32 0.88
N SER A 55 12.12 -0.70 2.14
CA SER A 55 12.07 -2.11 2.55
C SER A 55 10.69 -2.72 2.28
N VAL A 56 9.62 -1.94 2.49
CA VAL A 56 8.25 -2.38 2.19
C VAL A 56 8.07 -2.58 0.68
N TYR A 57 8.53 -1.63 -0.14
CA TYR A 57 8.52 -1.75 -1.59
C TYR A 57 9.29 -2.99 -2.07
N ASP A 58 10.51 -3.20 -1.57
CA ASP A 58 11.32 -4.36 -1.92
C ASP A 58 10.61 -5.67 -1.54
N THR A 59 9.96 -5.73 -0.36
CA THR A 59 9.19 -6.89 0.09
C THR A 59 8.02 -7.20 -0.86
N ILE A 60 7.29 -6.18 -1.30
CA ILE A 60 6.19 -6.34 -2.25
C ILE A 60 6.70 -6.89 -3.59
N ARG A 61 7.81 -6.36 -4.10
CA ARG A 61 8.42 -6.83 -5.36
C ARG A 61 8.91 -8.27 -5.26
N GLU A 62 9.54 -8.65 -4.16
CA GLU A 62 9.95 -10.03 -3.93
C GLU A 62 8.76 -10.99 -3.80
N ALA A 63 7.66 -10.56 -3.17
CA ALA A 63 6.43 -11.33 -3.12
C ALA A 63 5.80 -11.53 -4.52
N GLN A 64 5.84 -10.50 -5.38
CA GLN A 64 5.40 -10.61 -6.77
C GLN A 64 6.24 -11.63 -7.54
N LYS A 65 7.57 -11.58 -7.42
CA LYS A 65 8.49 -12.53 -8.08
C LYS A 65 8.26 -13.98 -7.64
N LYS A 66 8.01 -14.21 -6.35
CA LYS A 66 7.74 -15.56 -5.81
C LYS A 66 6.40 -16.15 -6.26
N SER A 67 5.49 -15.30 -6.74
CA SER A 67 4.14 -15.69 -7.13
C SER A 67 3.99 -15.89 -8.64
N ALA A 68 5.06 -15.68 -9.41
CA ALA A 68 5.16 -15.94 -10.85
C ALA A 68 5.78 -17.31 -11.10
#